data_AF-A0A962CJA8-F1
#
_entry.id   AF-A0A962CJA8-F1
#
_cell.length_a   1.000
_cell.length_b   1.000
_cell.length_c   1.000
_cell.angle_alpha   90.00
_cell.angle_beta   90.00
_cell.angle_gamma   90.00
#
_symmetry.space_group_name_H-M   'P 1'
#
loop_
_entity.id
_entity.type
_entity.pdbx_description
1 polymer ?
#
loop_
_entity_poly.entity_id
_entity_poly.type
_entity_poly.pdbx_seq_one_letter_code
_entity_poly.pdbx_strand_id
1 'polypeptide(L)' 'MSLARFFTKPRWQSKDESVRRAAVAADKEPELIEALPRLAREDTDAGVRIAAMKRLADPGLTQAMASDDRDEGVRVAA' A
#
# COMPACT_ATOMS: atom_id res chain seq x y z
N MET A 1 -8.28 -23.01 11.94
CA MET A 1 -7.05 -22.33 11.48
C MET A 1 -6.55 -23.10 10.26
N SER A 2 -6.71 -22.56 9.04
CA SER A 2 -6.41 -23.31 7.82
C SER A 2 -4.90 -23.26 7.52
N LEU A 3 -4.30 -24.45 7.41
CA LEU A 3 -2.89 -24.70 7.05
C LEU A 3 -2.54 -24.23 5.62
N ALA A 4 -3.52 -23.81 4.82
CA ALA A 4 -3.34 -23.46 3.40
C ALA A 4 -2.63 -22.12 3.14
N ARG A 5 -2.55 -21.21 4.13
CA ARG A 5 -1.94 -19.88 3.95
C ARG A 5 -0.41 -19.93 3.79
N PHE A 6 0.24 -21.03 4.15
CA PHE A 6 1.71 -21.12 4.20
C PHE A 6 2.40 -21.28 2.83
N PHE A 7 1.68 -21.64 1.77
CA PHE A 7 2.31 -21.98 0.48
C PHE A 7 2.20 -20.88 -0.60
N THR A 8 1.48 -19.79 -0.36
CA THR A 8 1.38 -18.67 -1.32
C THR A 8 1.61 -17.34 -0.61
N LYS A 9 2.50 -16.51 -1.17
CA LYS A 9 2.74 -15.17 -0.65
C LYS A 9 1.45 -14.34 -0.78
N PRO A 10 1.11 -13.49 0.20
CA PRO A 10 -0.01 -12.58 0.09
C PRO A 10 0.07 -11.73 -1.19
N ARG A 11 -1.07 -11.40 -1.80
CA ARG A 11 -1.11 -10.66 -3.09
C ARG A 11 -0.41 -9.30 -3.01
N TRP A 12 -0.47 -8.64 -1.85
CA TRP A 12 0.21 -7.37 -1.59
C TRP A 12 1.75 -7.48 -1.56
N GLN A 13 2.31 -8.70 -1.58
CA GLN A 13 3.74 -8.97 -1.73
C GLN A 13 4.11 -9.48 -3.14
N SER A 14 3.19 -9.40 -4.11
CA SER A 14 3.45 -9.78 -5.50
C SER A 14 4.58 -8.96 -6.11
N LYS A 15 5.32 -9.55 -7.05
CA LYS A 15 6.28 -8.78 -7.88
C LYS A 15 5.57 -7.81 -8.82
N ASP A 16 4.35 -8.14 -9.24
CA ASP A 16 3.49 -7.32 -10.09
C ASP A 16 2.82 -6.22 -9.28
N GLU A 17 3.11 -4.97 -9.61
CA GLU A 17 2.55 -3.78 -8.96
C GLU A 17 1.05 -3.64 -9.11
N SER A 18 0.46 -4.10 -10.22
CA SER A 18 -0.98 -4.05 -10.43
C SER A 18 -1.71 -5.01 -9.47
N VAL A 19 -1.12 -6.19 -9.24
CA VAL A 19 -1.61 -7.16 -8.26
C VAL A 19 -1.48 -6.61 -6.85
N ARG A 20 -0.32 -6.01 -6.51
CA ARG A 20 -0.12 -5.36 -5.21
C ARG A 20 -1.14 -4.24 -5.00
N ARG A 21 -1.33 -3.36 -5.97
CA ARG A 21 -2.25 -2.22 -5.89
C ARG A 21 -3.69 -2.68 -5.67
N ALA A 22 -4.14 -3.69 -6.41
CA ALA A 22 -5.47 -4.26 -6.25
C ALA A 22 -5.65 -4.89 -4.85
N ALA A 23 -4.64 -5.61 -4.37
CA ALA A 23 -4.65 -6.21 -3.03
C ALA A 23 -4.67 -5.14 -1.94
N VAL A 24 -3.80 -4.13 -2.04
CA VAL A 24 -3.76 -3.00 -1.12
C VAL A 24 -5.07 -2.24 -1.12
N ALA A 25 -5.77 -2.12 -2.24
CA ALA A 25 -7.07 -1.43 -2.28
C ALA A 25 -8.21 -2.23 -1.63
N ALA A 26 -8.22 -3.56 -1.71
CA ALA A 26 -9.41 -4.37 -1.42
C ALA A 26 -9.25 -5.37 -0.25
N ASP A 27 -8.05 -5.91 -0.04
CA ASP A 27 -7.85 -7.02 0.88
C ASP A 27 -7.85 -6.51 2.35
N LYS A 28 -8.37 -7.35 3.26
CA LYS A 28 -8.62 -7.00 4.68
C LYS A 28 -7.82 -7.84 5.66
N GLU A 29 -6.75 -8.46 5.18
CA GLU A 29 -5.88 -9.29 6.03
C GLU A 29 -5.21 -8.42 7.11
N PRO A 30 -5.17 -8.85 8.38
CA PRO A 30 -4.54 -8.07 9.45
C PRO A 30 -3.08 -7.69 9.15
N GLU A 31 -2.29 -8.63 8.61
CA GLU A 31 -0.89 -8.41 8.21
C GLU A 31 -0.76 -7.31 7.12
N LEU A 32 -1.73 -7.21 6.21
CA LEU A 32 -1.74 -6.13 5.22
C LEU A 32 -2.05 -4.79 5.90
N ILE A 33 -3.04 -4.75 6.80
CA ILE A 33 -3.41 -3.52 7.50
C ILE A 33 -2.22 -2.98 8.29
N GLU A 34 -1.48 -3.84 8.97
CA GLU A 34 -0.24 -3.51 9.67
C GLU A 34 0.87 -3.03 8.72
N ALA A 35 0.90 -3.54 7.49
CA ALA A 35 1.89 -3.15 6.47
C ALA A 35 1.56 -1.85 5.73
N LEU A 36 0.31 -1.34 5.80
CA LEU A 36 -0.11 -0.15 5.05
C LEU A 36 0.80 1.08 5.26
N PRO A 37 1.24 1.45 6.49
CA PRO A 37 2.09 2.62 6.69
C PRO A 37 3.45 2.52 5.98
N ARG A 38 3.99 1.31 5.87
CA ARG A 38 5.22 1.04 5.14
C ARG A 38 4.97 1.10 3.64
N LEU A 39 3.92 0.45 3.16
CA LEU A 39 3.54 0.45 1.74
C LEU A 39 3.27 1.85 1.22
N ALA A 40 2.63 2.72 2.00
CA ALA A 40 2.35 4.10 1.64
C ALA A 40 3.62 4.95 1.42
N ARG A 41 4.73 4.62 2.10
CA ARG A 41 5.99 5.37 2.03
C ARG A 41 7.01 4.73 1.08
N GLU A 42 7.07 3.41 1.07
CA GLU A 42 8.21 2.67 0.53
C GLU A 42 7.91 1.86 -0.72
N ASP A 43 6.64 1.60 -1.09
CA ASP A 43 6.39 0.80 -2.31
C ASP A 43 7.00 1.52 -3.52
N THR A 44 7.60 0.74 -4.41
CA THR A 44 8.24 1.27 -5.61
C THR A 44 7.20 1.88 -6.54
N ASP A 45 5.99 1.33 -6.60
CA ASP A 45 4.89 1.82 -7.42
C ASP A 45 4.12 2.95 -6.73
N ALA A 46 3.95 4.07 -7.44
CA ALA A 46 3.19 5.23 -6.98
C ALA A 46 1.72 4.91 -6.68
N GLY A 47 1.09 4.06 -7.50
CA GLY A 47 -0.30 3.69 -7.32
C GLY A 47 -0.54 2.84 -6.07
N VAL A 48 0.41 1.97 -5.71
CA VAL A 48 0.39 1.25 -4.43
C VAL A 48 0.50 2.22 -3.25
N ARG A 49 1.42 3.19 -3.32
CA ARG A 49 1.57 4.22 -2.28
C ARG A 49 0.27 5.01 -2.07
N ILE A 50 -0.35 5.48 -3.16
CA ILE A 50 -1.64 6.18 -3.12
C ILE A 50 -2.76 5.31 -2.54
N ALA A 51 -2.84 4.04 -2.95
CA ALA A 51 -3.87 3.12 -2.44
C ALA A 51 -3.74 2.90 -0.92
N ALA A 52 -2.50 2.76 -0.43
CA ALA A 52 -2.24 2.60 1.00
C ALA A 52 -2.54 3.89 1.80
N MET A 53 -2.12 5.05 1.29
CA MET A 53 -2.42 6.36 1.88
C MET A 53 -3.94 6.57 2.04
N LYS A 54 -4.71 6.33 0.98
CA LYS A 54 -6.18 6.46 1.01
C LYS A 54 -6.83 5.55 2.04
N ARG A 55 -6.28 4.36 2.27
CA ARG A 55 -6.80 3.43 3.30
C ARG A 55 -6.46 3.82 4.72
N LEU A 56 -5.28 4.39 4.93
CA LEU A 56 -4.86 4.85 6.26
C LEU A 56 -5.67 6.07 6.70
N ALA A 57 -6.05 6.94 5.76
CA ALA A 57 -6.76 8.18 6.04
C ALA A 57 -6.08 9.00 7.15
N ASP A 58 -4.74 8.96 7.20
CA ASP A 58 -3.91 9.63 8.19
C ASP A 58 -3.47 11.00 7.64
N PRO A 59 -3.92 12.13 8.22
CA PRO A 59 -3.61 13.45 7.68
C PRO A 59 -2.12 13.78 7.69
N GLY A 60 -1.35 13.28 8.68
CA GLY A 60 0.09 13.57 8.79
C GLY A 60 0.90 12.85 7.71
N LEU A 61 0.56 11.60 7.42
CA LEU A 61 1.11 10.84 6.30
C LEU A 61 0.77 11.51 4.98
N THR A 62 -0.50 11.91 4.78
CA THR A 62 -0.93 12.58 3.56
C THR A 62 -0.14 13.87 3.33
N GLN A 63 0.03 14.71 4.37
CA GLN A 63 0.83 15.92 4.27
C GLN A 63 2.31 15.66 3.93
N ALA A 64 2.90 14.63 4.54
CA ALA A 64 4.28 14.24 4.24
C ALA A 64 4.42 13.76 2.79
N MET A 65 3.48 12.95 2.29
CA MET A 65 3.47 12.47 0.91
C MET A 65 3.27 13.61 -0.10
N ALA A 66 2.41 14.58 0.22
CA ALA A 66 2.20 15.77 -0.61
C ALA A 66 3.48 16.61 -0.77
N SER A 67 4.34 16.63 0.25
CA SER A 67 5.56 17.44 0.28
C SER A 67 6.77 16.71 -0.32
N ASP A 68 6.97 15.45 0.07
CA ASP A 68 8.26 14.77 -0.07
C ASP A 68 8.23 13.52 -0.97
N ASP A 69 7.06 13.08 -1.45
CA ASP A 69 7.03 11.87 -2.29
C ASP A 69 7.81 12.10 -3.60
N ARG A 70 8.61 11.11 -3.99
CA ARG A 70 9.45 11.15 -5.19
C ARG A 70 8.65 11.26 -6.49
N ASP A 71 7.40 10.81 -6.50
CA ASP A 71 6.54 10.83 -7.66
C ASP A 71 5.58 12.02 -7.59
N GLU A 72 5.56 12.83 -8.65
CA GLU A 72 4.69 14.01 -8.73
C GLU A 72 3.20 13.66 -8.66
N GLY A 73 2.79 12.54 -9.25
CA GLY A 73 1.40 12.07 -9.19
C GLY A 73 0.98 11.71 -7.78
N VAL A 74 1.89 11.21 -6.94
CA VAL A 74 1.62 11.00 -5.52
C VAL A 74 1.50 12.33 -4.78
N ARG A 75 2.42 13.27 -5.02
CA ARG A 75 2.35 14.59 -4.39
C ARG A 75 1.05 15.34 -4.70
N VAL A 76 0.54 15.20 -5.92
CA VAL A 76 -0.74 15.82 -6.35
C VAL A 76 -1.97 15.07 -5.81
N ALA A 77 -1.86 13.76 -5.58
CA ALA A 77 -2.98 12.94 -5.11
C ALA A 77 -3.15 12.92 -3.59
N ALA A 78 -2.12 13.34 -2.85
CA ALA A 78 -2.09 13.47 -1.40
C ALA A 78 -2.65 14.84 -0.98
#